data_AF-A0A838SLA6-F1
#
_entry.id   AF-A0A838SLA6-F1
#
_cell.length_a   1.000
_cell.length_b   1.000
_cell.length_c   1.000
_cell.angle_alpha   90.00
_cell.angle_beta   90.00
_cell.angle_gamma   90.00
#
_symmetry.space_group_name_H-M   'P 1'
#
loop_
_entity.id
_entity.type
_entity.pdbx_description
1 polymer ?
#
loop_
_entity_poly.entity_id
_entity_poly.type
_entity_poly.pdbx_seq_one_letter_code
_entity_poly.pdbx_strand_id
1 'polypeptide(L)'
;PVAALRVSAADGRARHRPVSHHSLTAYGRVALAPADIAVPGLEEPLRAQVAAAIAPLAARHRLVDVPLDGLEDALRASPAELCTMGRGFDDDPAYFLAQAAAGRHAAALIG
;
A
#
# COMPACT_ATOMS: atom_id res chain seq x y z
N PRO A 1 8.54 5.91 11.66
CA PRO A 1 7.13 5.52 11.40
C PRO A 1 6.99 4.86 10.02
N VAL A 2 6.09 3.88 9.87
CA VAL A 2 5.79 3.25 8.57
C VAL A 2 4.38 3.63 8.15
N ALA A 3 4.23 4.06 6.90
CA ALA A 3 2.99 4.47 6.29
C ALA A 3 2.53 3.43 5.26
N ALA A 4 1.33 2.90 5.45
CA ALA A 4 0.72 1.93 4.54
C ALA A 4 -0.11 2.64 3.46
N LEU A 5 0.25 2.44 2.19
CA LEU A 5 -0.55 2.95 1.09
C LEU A 5 -1.85 2.16 0.98
N ARG A 6 -2.95 2.88 0.75
CA ARG A 6 -4.19 2.26 0.31
C ARG A 6 -4.23 2.26 -1.22
N VAL A 7 -3.84 1.13 -1.79
CA VAL A 7 -3.84 0.90 -3.24
C VAL A 7 -5.08 0.11 -3.63
N SER A 8 -5.68 0.41 -4.78
CA SER A 8 -6.76 -0.40 -5.35
C SER A 8 -6.74 -0.30 -6.87
N ALA A 9 -6.87 -1.44 -7.54
CA ALA A 9 -7.15 -1.50 -8.99
C ALA A 9 -8.65 -1.71 -9.26
N ALA A 10 -9.39 -2.23 -8.27
CA ALA A 10 -10.76 -2.69 -8.38
C ALA A 10 -11.83 -1.65 -7.98
N ASP A 11 -11.47 -0.48 -7.41
CA ASP A 11 -12.45 0.58 -7.17
C ASP A 11 -13.02 1.09 -8.50
N GLY A 12 -14.34 0.91 -8.70
CA GLY A 12 -15.04 1.31 -9.92
C GLY A 12 -14.99 2.82 -10.21
N ARG A 13 -14.59 3.64 -9.23
CA ARG A 13 -14.43 5.09 -9.41
C ARG A 13 -12.97 5.39 -9.78
N ALA A 14 -12.75 5.81 -11.02
CA ALA A 14 -11.41 6.10 -11.56
C ALA A 14 -10.57 7.03 -10.66
N ARG A 15 -11.18 8.04 -10.04
CA ARG A 15 -10.53 8.99 -9.10
C ARG A 15 -10.01 8.37 -7.79
N HIS A 16 -10.38 7.13 -7.46
CA HIS A 16 -9.92 6.43 -6.27
C HIS A 16 -8.78 5.45 -6.55
N ARG A 17 -8.32 5.40 -7.81
CA ARG A 17 -7.20 4.59 -8.27
C ARG A 17 -6.06 5.51 -8.71
N PRO A 18 -4.81 5.03 -8.69
CA PRO A 18 -4.37 3.75 -8.11
C PRO A 18 -4.21 3.81 -6.59
N VAL A 19 -4.04 5.02 -6.03
CA VAL A 19 -3.85 5.27 -4.60
C VAL A 19 -5.00 6.13 -4.08
N SER A 20 -5.53 5.78 -2.92
CA SER A 20 -6.60 6.54 -2.29
C SER A 20 -6.18 8.00 -2.03
N HIS A 21 -7.10 8.94 -2.31
CA HIS A 21 -6.93 10.34 -1.95
C HIS A 21 -6.60 10.53 -0.48
N HIS A 22 -7.19 9.73 0.41
CA HIS A 22 -6.91 9.82 1.85
C HIS A 22 -5.45 9.49 2.19
N SER A 23 -4.83 8.50 1.54
CA SER A 23 -3.40 8.24 1.73
C SER A 23 -2.56 9.43 1.26
N LEU A 24 -2.87 9.98 0.08
CA LEU A 24 -2.14 11.14 -0.45
C LEU A 24 -2.28 12.38 0.43
N THR A 25 -3.48 12.67 0.95
CA THR A 25 -3.70 13.78 1.88
C THR A 25 -3.02 13.52 3.22
N ALA A 26 -3.16 12.32 3.79
CA ALA A 26 -2.60 11.98 5.09
C ALA A 26 -1.08 12.15 5.09
N TYR A 27 -0.40 11.65 4.06
CA TYR A 27 1.06 11.73 3.99
C TYR A 27 1.53 13.08 3.44
N GLY A 28 0.93 13.57 2.37
CA GLY A 28 1.38 14.79 1.71
C GLY A 28 1.09 16.10 2.47
N ARG A 29 0.09 16.11 3.37
CA ARG A 29 -0.36 17.35 4.04
C ARG A 29 -0.49 17.25 5.55
N VAL A 30 -0.83 16.08 6.10
CA VAL A 30 -1.21 15.95 7.52
C VAL A 30 -0.09 15.35 8.37
N ALA A 31 0.72 14.44 7.83
CA ALA A 31 1.72 13.70 8.58
C ALA A 31 2.68 14.66 9.31
N LEU A 32 2.69 14.58 10.65
CA LEU A 32 3.44 15.51 11.51
C LEU A 32 4.96 15.27 11.47
N ALA A 33 5.40 14.09 11.03
CA ALA A 33 6.80 13.71 10.89
C ALA A 33 7.06 12.97 9.57
N PRO A 34 8.31 12.97 9.08
CA PRO A 34 8.75 12.05 8.02
C PRO A 34 8.44 10.59 8.37
N ALA A 35 8.18 9.79 7.34
CA ALA A 35 7.82 8.38 7.47
C ALA A 35 8.34 7.59 6.28
N ASP A 36 8.44 6.27 6.46
CA ASP A 36 8.71 5.34 5.37
C ASP A 36 7.37 4.98 4.73
N ILE A 37 7.16 5.39 3.49
CA ILE A 37 6.03 4.95 2.68
C ILE A 37 6.40 3.59 2.11
N ALA A 38 5.76 2.52 2.60
CA ALA A 38 5.97 1.18 2.05
C ALA A 38 5.28 1.08 0.68
N VAL A 39 6.10 0.96 -0.36
CA VAL A 39 5.69 0.81 -1.76
C VAL A 39 5.69 -0.68 -2.10
N PRO A 40 4.52 -1.32 -2.27
CA PRO A 40 4.48 -2.74 -2.61
C PRO A 40 5.05 -2.98 -4.02
N GLY A 41 5.85 -4.04 -4.18
CA GLY A 41 6.37 -4.49 -5.47
C GLY A 41 5.30 -5.07 -6.42
N LEU A 42 4.35 -4.24 -6.84
CA LEU A 42 3.19 -4.62 -7.68
C LEU A 42 3.58 -4.91 -9.14
N GLU A 43 2.74 -5.61 -9.89
CA GLU A 43 2.96 -5.78 -11.33
C GLU A 43 2.60 -4.52 -12.15
N GLU A 44 3.15 -4.42 -13.35
CA GLU A 44 2.74 -3.40 -14.33
C GLU A 44 1.33 -3.67 -14.88
N PRO A 45 0.55 -2.64 -15.25
CA PRO A 45 0.87 -1.21 -15.25
C PRO A 45 0.63 -0.52 -13.89
N LEU A 46 0.12 -1.24 -12.89
CA LEU A 46 -0.30 -0.65 -11.61
C LEU A 46 0.90 -0.08 -10.85
N ARG A 47 2.06 -0.73 -10.92
CA ARG A 47 3.33 -0.23 -10.35
C ARG A 47 3.64 1.18 -10.83
N ALA A 48 3.71 1.41 -12.14
CA ALA A 48 3.99 2.74 -12.69
C ALA A 48 2.95 3.79 -12.27
N GLN A 49 1.67 3.41 -12.23
CA GLN A 49 0.60 4.32 -11.79
C GLN A 49 0.75 4.71 -10.32
N VAL A 50 1.03 3.73 -9.44
CA VAL A 50 1.27 3.99 -8.01
C VAL A 50 2.50 4.88 -7.83
N ALA A 51 3.60 4.57 -8.52
CA ALA A 51 4.83 5.35 -8.46
C ALA A 51 4.60 6.82 -8.85
N ALA A 52 3.88 7.07 -9.94
CA ALA A 52 3.52 8.41 -10.36
C ALA A 52 2.64 9.13 -9.33
N ALA A 53 1.66 8.45 -8.74
CA ALA A 53 0.76 9.02 -7.74
C ALA A 53 1.48 9.42 -6.44
N ILE A 54 2.50 8.66 -6.02
CA ILE A 54 3.21 8.91 -4.75
C ILE A 54 4.50 9.70 -4.90
N ALA A 55 5.00 9.93 -6.12
CA ALA A 55 6.24 10.66 -6.37
C ALA A 55 6.33 12.01 -5.60
N PRO A 56 5.26 12.83 -5.49
CA PRO A 56 5.32 14.06 -4.70
C PRO A 56 5.59 13.85 -3.20
N LEU A 57 5.26 12.67 -2.65
CA LEU A 57 5.49 12.35 -1.23
C LEU A 57 6.98 12.22 -0.90
N ALA A 58 7.84 11.96 -1.89
CA ALA A 58 9.29 11.87 -1.72
C ALA A 58 9.93 13.19 -1.24
N ALA A 59 9.23 14.32 -1.38
CA ALA A 59 9.71 15.61 -0.87
C ALA A 59 9.82 15.65 0.67
N ARG A 60 9.11 14.78 1.38
CA ARG A 60 9.06 14.74 2.85
C ARG A 60 9.27 13.34 3.43
N HIS A 61 8.97 12.30 2.66
CA HIS A 61 8.98 10.91 3.10
C HIS A 61 10.04 10.09 2.35
N ARG A 62 10.43 8.96 2.94
CA ARG A 62 11.24 7.96 2.24
C ARG A 62 10.29 6.98 1.56
N LEU A 63 10.37 6.86 0.24
CA LEU A 63 9.68 5.80 -0.49
C LEU A 63 10.54 4.53 -0.38
N VAL A 64 9.96 3.44 0.14
CA VAL A 64 10.67 2.19 0.37
C VAL A 64 9.99 1.10 -0.44
N ASP A 65 10.66 0.58 -1.46
CA ASP A 65 10.17 -0.58 -2.20
C ASP A 65 10.24 -1.84 -1.33
N VAL A 66 9.11 -2.53 -1.21
CA VAL A 66 8.99 -3.73 -0.39
C VAL A 66 8.64 -4.93 -1.28
N PRO A 67 9.50 -5.97 -1.32
CA PRO A 67 9.20 -7.21 -2.05
C PRO A 67 7.95 -7.89 -1.51
N LEU A 68 7.20 -8.56 -2.38
CA LEU A 68 5.94 -9.23 -2.02
C LEU A 68 6.07 -10.75 -1.86
N ASP A 69 7.28 -11.30 -2.05
CA ASP A 69 7.53 -12.75 -2.03
C ASP A 69 6.96 -13.41 -0.77
N GLY A 70 6.07 -14.38 -0.93
CA GLY A 70 5.42 -15.10 0.18
C GLY A 70 4.36 -14.32 0.96
N LEU A 71 4.08 -13.04 0.64
CA LEU A 71 3.00 -12.29 1.30
C LEU A 71 1.61 -12.75 0.87
N GLU A 72 1.45 -13.16 -0.38
CA GLU A 72 0.18 -13.72 -0.86
C GLU A 72 -0.19 -14.99 -0.10
N ASP A 73 0.74 -15.94 0.02
CA ASP A 73 0.53 -17.18 0.77
C ASP A 73 0.26 -16.91 2.25
N ALA A 74 1.01 -15.98 2.86
CA ALA A 74 0.79 -15.58 4.25
C ALA A 74 -0.60 -14.94 4.46
N LEU A 75 -1.07 -14.12 3.51
CA LEU A 75 -2.41 -13.53 3.53
C LEU A 75 -3.49 -14.60 3.36
N ARG A 76 -3.31 -15.57 2.46
CA ARG A 76 -4.26 -16.68 2.30
C ARG A 76 -4.31 -17.60 3.52
N ALA A 77 -3.19 -17.78 4.21
CA ALA A 77 -3.11 -18.55 5.45
C ALA A 77 -3.60 -17.78 6.69
N SER A 78 -3.99 -16.50 6.53
CA SER A 78 -4.48 -15.68 7.64
C SER A 78 -5.71 -16.32 8.28
N PRO A 79 -5.75 -16.45 9.63
CA PRO A 79 -6.95 -16.91 10.34
C PRO A 79 -8.06 -15.85 10.34
N ALA A 80 -7.73 -14.59 10.03
CA ALA A 80 -8.70 -13.52 9.88
C ALA A 80 -9.24 -13.46 8.45
N GLU A 81 -10.56 -13.33 8.33
CA GLU A 81 -11.22 -13.09 7.04
C GLU A 81 -10.73 -11.76 6.43
N LEU A 82 -10.17 -11.83 5.23
CA LEU A 82 -9.69 -10.67 4.51
C LEU A 82 -10.85 -10.02 3.76
N CYS A 83 -11.42 -8.97 4.35
CA CYS A 83 -12.49 -8.19 3.72
C CYS A 83 -12.33 -6.70 4.01
N THR A 84 -12.48 -5.86 2.99
CA THR A 84 -12.53 -4.40 3.12
C THR A 84 -13.52 -3.80 2.13
N MET A 85 -14.41 -2.92 2.61
CA MET A 85 -15.44 -2.29 1.77
C MET A 85 -16.27 -3.27 0.94
N GLY A 86 -16.57 -4.44 1.50
CA GLY A 86 -17.32 -5.50 0.80
C GLY A 86 -16.54 -6.22 -0.31
N ARG A 87 -15.20 -6.14 -0.30
CA ARG A 87 -14.32 -6.86 -1.22
C ARG A 87 -13.34 -7.74 -0.46
N GLY A 88 -13.20 -8.97 -0.92
CA GLY A 88 -12.24 -9.95 -0.42
C GLY A 88 -10.84 -9.78 -1.02
N PHE A 89 -9.91 -10.65 -0.63
CA PHE A 89 -8.55 -10.67 -1.19
C PHE A 89 -8.54 -10.80 -2.71
N ASP A 90 -9.29 -11.75 -3.27
CA ASP A 90 -9.31 -12.01 -4.71
C ASP A 90 -9.99 -10.87 -5.51
N ASP A 91 -10.84 -10.06 -4.86
CA ASP A 91 -11.49 -8.91 -5.50
C ASP A 91 -10.56 -7.69 -5.64
N ASP A 92 -9.62 -7.50 -4.70
CA ASP A 92 -8.70 -6.34 -4.69
C ASP A 92 -7.33 -6.69 -4.06
N PRO A 93 -6.52 -7.59 -4.67
CA PRO A 93 -5.30 -8.09 -4.05
C PRO A 93 -4.29 -6.99 -3.70
N ALA A 94 -4.23 -5.94 -4.54
CA ALA A 94 -3.32 -4.82 -4.36
C ALA A 94 -3.54 -4.08 -3.02
N TYR A 95 -4.79 -4.02 -2.54
CA TYR A 95 -5.09 -3.42 -1.23
C TYR A 95 -4.38 -4.18 -0.11
N PHE A 96 -4.56 -5.50 -0.07
CA PHE A 96 -4.06 -6.36 1.00
C PHE A 96 -2.55 -6.52 0.92
N LEU A 97 -2.00 -6.70 -0.28
CA LEU A 97 -0.55 -6.77 -0.50
C LEU A 97 0.15 -5.47 -0.08
N ALA A 98 -0.47 -4.30 -0.30
CA ALA A 98 0.08 -3.03 0.19
C ALA A 98 0.13 -2.96 1.73
N GLN A 99 -0.91 -3.48 2.41
CA GLN A 99 -0.90 -3.55 3.89
C GLN A 99 0.13 -4.55 4.40
N ALA A 100 0.22 -5.73 3.78
CA ALA A 100 1.19 -6.76 4.13
C ALA A 100 2.63 -6.28 3.92
N ALA A 101 2.90 -5.54 2.84
CA ALA A 101 4.19 -4.89 2.59
C ALA A 101 4.56 -3.88 3.69
N ALA A 102 3.62 -3.04 4.10
CA ALA A 102 3.84 -2.13 5.22
C ALA A 102 4.14 -2.88 6.53
N GLY A 103 3.42 -3.97 6.81
CA GLY A 103 3.67 -4.84 7.96
C GLY A 103 5.06 -5.49 7.92
N ARG A 104 5.47 -6.02 6.76
CA ARG A 104 6.82 -6.58 6.54
C ARG A 104 7.91 -5.55 6.81
N HIS A 105 7.78 -4.34 6.27
CA HIS A 105 8.76 -3.28 6.49
C HIS A 105 8.82 -2.86 7.95
N ALA A 106 7.66 -2.69 8.60
CA ALA A 106 7.60 -2.37 10.02
C ALA A 106 8.27 -3.45 10.89
N ALA A 107 8.05 -4.73 10.59
CA ALA A 107 8.68 -5.85 11.29
C ALA A 107 10.21 -5.83 11.13
N ALA A 108 10.71 -5.49 9.94
CA ALA A 108 12.15 -5.39 9.67
C ALA A 108 12.84 -4.24 10.43
N LEU A 109 12.09 -3.21 10.87
CA LEU A 109 12.63 -2.09 11.64
C LEU A 109 12.69 -2.32 13.16
N ILE A 110 11.96 -3.33 13.66
CA ILE A 110 11.89 -3.66 15.09
C ILE A 110 12.64 -4.96 15.45
N GLY A 111 13.17 -5.64 14.44
CA GLY A 111 13.97 -6.87 14.59
C GLY A 111 15.42 -6.60 14.99
#